data_AF-A0A2V5XTD2-F1
#
_entry.id   AF-A0A2V5XTD2-F1
#
_cell.length_a   1.000
_cell.length_b   1.000
_cell.length_c   1.000
_cell.angle_alpha   90.00
_cell.angle_beta   90.00
_cell.angle_gamma   90.00
#
_symmetry.space_group_name_H-M   'P 1'
#
loop_
_entity.id
_entity.type
_entity.pdbx_description
1 polymer ?
#
loop_
_entity_poly.entity_id
_entity_poly.type
_entity_poly.pdbx_seq_one_letter_code
_entity_poly.pdbx_strand_id
1 'polypeptide(L)'
;MVDLLWSPRLTQENFSRYIELQNFEEIARATGPERSMIVACYHYSNFEWLSLAGGFLDVKGTIISQEFKNSSLDTIFRKLREQSGHTFIPRERGLLRLFKGLRRKCSTALLIDLTVPPAEGAVAI
;
A
#
# COMPACT_ATOMS: atom_id res chain seq x y z
N MET A 1 -0.71 5.56 13.01
CA MET A 1 -1.47 6.49 12.13
C MET A 1 -0.89 7.91 12.19
N VAL A 2 -0.66 8.46 13.39
CA VAL A 2 0.02 9.76 13.57
C VAL A 2 1.40 9.78 12.90
N ASP A 3 2.14 8.66 12.95
CA ASP A 3 3.48 8.52 12.36
C ASP A 3 3.53 8.71 10.83
N LEU A 4 2.41 8.52 10.12
CA LEU A 4 2.34 8.80 8.69
C LEU A 4 2.55 10.29 8.41
N LEU A 5 2.18 11.19 9.32
CA LEU A 5 2.41 12.63 9.15
C LEU A 5 3.90 13.01 9.18
N TRP A 6 4.76 12.18 9.78
CA TRP A 6 6.23 12.34 9.77
C TRP A 6 6.91 11.66 8.59
N SER A 7 6.16 10.86 7.82
CA SER A 7 6.70 10.14 6.66
C SER A 7 7.39 10.98 5.59
N PRO A 8 7.12 12.31 5.40
CA PRO A 8 7.92 13.11 4.46
C PRO A 8 9.42 13.17 4.76
N ARG A 9 9.84 12.78 5.97
CA ARG A 9 11.26 12.65 6.35
C ARG A 9 11.80 11.23 6.18
N LEU A 10 10.94 10.25 5.90
CA LEU A 10 11.32 8.88 5.59
C LEU A 10 11.59 8.79 4.08
N THR A 11 12.83 8.52 3.70
CA THR A 11 13.27 8.51 2.30
C THR A 11 13.90 7.17 1.94
N GLN A 12 14.09 6.93 0.64
CA GLN A 12 14.76 5.73 0.15
C GLN A 12 16.18 5.56 0.72
N GLU A 13 16.86 6.66 1.03
CA GLU A 13 18.23 6.66 1.56
C GLU A 13 18.30 6.42 3.08
N ASN A 14 17.20 6.64 3.81
CA ASN A 14 17.24 6.66 5.28
C ASN A 14 16.29 5.67 5.97
N PHE A 15 15.30 5.11 5.27
CA PHE A 15 14.27 4.28 5.91
C PHE A 15 14.84 3.06 6.63
N SER A 16 15.92 2.48 6.10
CA SER A 16 16.60 1.31 6.66
C SER A 16 17.25 1.56 8.03
N ARG A 17 17.37 2.83 8.45
CA ARG A 17 17.81 3.19 9.81
C ARG A 17 16.72 2.98 10.86
N TYR A 18 15.47 2.93 10.43
CA TYR A 18 14.30 2.88 11.31
C TYR A 18 13.46 1.62 11.13
N ILE A 19 13.62 0.93 9.99
CA ILE A 19 12.80 -0.23 9.61
C ILE A 19 13.74 -1.38 9.25
N GLU A 20 13.64 -2.46 10.02
CA GLU A 20 14.25 -3.74 9.70
C GLU A 20 13.16 -4.67 9.17
N LEU A 21 13.39 -5.27 8.01
CA LEU A 21 12.47 -6.23 7.40
C LEU A 21 13.05 -7.63 7.54
N GLN A 22 12.29 -8.50 8.20
CA GLN A 22 12.61 -9.92 8.30
C GLN A 22 12.08 -10.66 7.06
N ASN A 23 12.87 -11.62 6.56
CA ASN A 23 12.49 -12.50 5.46
C ASN A 23 12.16 -11.79 4.13
N PHE A 24 12.69 -10.59 3.91
CA PHE A 24 12.41 -9.80 2.70
C PHE A 24 12.97 -10.47 1.44
N GLU A 25 14.05 -11.24 1.56
CA GLU A 25 14.64 -12.04 0.50
C GLU A 25 13.65 -13.04 -0.11
N GLU A 26 12.70 -13.56 0.67
CA GLU A 26 11.64 -14.43 0.16
C GLU A 26 10.69 -13.67 -0.78
N ILE A 27 10.35 -12.44 -0.39
CA ILE A 27 9.55 -11.53 -1.20
C ILE A 27 10.31 -11.20 -2.48
N ALA A 28 11.58 -10.77 -2.37
CA ALA A 28 12.41 -10.41 -3.51
C ALA A 28 12.54 -11.54 -4.54
N ARG A 29 12.70 -12.80 -4.09
CA ARG A 29 12.74 -14.00 -4.95
C ARG A 29 11.38 -14.33 -5.60
N ALA A 30 10.29 -14.01 -4.92
CA ALA A 30 8.94 -14.22 -5.42
C ALA A 30 8.47 -13.11 -6.37
N THR A 31 9.05 -11.91 -6.28
CA THR A 31 8.72 -10.74 -7.10
C THR A 31 9.61 -10.60 -8.35
N GLY A 32 9.11 -9.89 -9.36
CA GLY A 32 9.86 -9.58 -10.59
C GLY A 32 8.93 -9.10 -11.71
N PRO A 33 9.47 -8.62 -12.85
CA PRO A 33 8.66 -8.02 -13.93
C PRO A 33 7.54 -8.93 -14.46
N GLU A 34 7.73 -10.24 -14.37
CA GLU A 34 6.83 -11.27 -14.90
C GLU A 34 5.86 -11.85 -13.85
N ARG A 35 5.90 -11.36 -12.61
CA ARG A 35 5.14 -11.90 -11.47
C ARG A 35 4.36 -10.79 -10.76
N SER A 36 3.09 -11.06 -10.50
CA SER A 36 2.27 -10.22 -9.62
C SER A 36 2.36 -10.72 -8.18
N MET A 37 2.20 -9.80 -7.24
CA MET A 37 2.12 -10.10 -5.81
C MET A 37 0.89 -9.45 -5.18
N ILE A 38 0.28 -10.13 -4.22
CA ILE A 38 -0.73 -9.58 -3.32
C ILE A 38 -0.12 -9.55 -1.91
N VAL A 39 0.04 -8.37 -1.33
CA VAL A 39 0.38 -8.23 0.09
C VAL A 39 -0.91 -8.15 0.89
N ALA A 40 -1.11 -9.10 1.80
CA ALA A 40 -2.18 -9.05 2.77
C ALA A 40 -1.60 -8.58 4.12
N CYS A 41 -2.17 -7.54 4.69
CA CYS A 41 -1.71 -6.95 5.94
C CYS A 41 -2.91 -6.68 6.87
N TYR A 42 -2.65 -6.50 8.15
CA TYR A 42 -3.64 -6.11 9.14
C TYR A 42 -3.47 -4.63 9.50
N HIS A 43 -4.52 -3.98 10.01
CA HIS A 43 -4.45 -2.64 10.61
C HIS A 43 -3.74 -2.69 11.98
N TYR A 44 -2.53 -3.24 12.01
CA TYR A 44 -1.75 -3.43 13.22
C TYR A 44 -0.45 -2.65 13.17
N SER A 45 -0.11 -1.98 14.29
CA SER A 45 1.11 -1.18 14.43
C SER A 45 1.25 -0.14 13.29
N ASN A 46 2.46 0.05 12.76
CA ASN A 46 2.75 1.03 11.72
C ASN A 46 2.74 0.42 10.30
N PHE A 47 1.58 -0.05 9.86
CA PHE A 47 1.39 -0.60 8.50
C PHE A 47 1.67 0.43 7.38
N GLU A 48 1.52 1.72 7.68
CA GLU A 48 1.80 2.81 6.74
C GLU A 48 3.30 2.86 6.40
N TRP A 49 4.16 2.78 7.42
CA TRP A 49 5.61 2.72 7.19
C TRP A 49 6.05 1.41 6.55
N LEU A 50 5.37 0.30 6.84
CA LEU A 50 5.57 -0.96 6.11
C LEU A 50 5.29 -0.77 4.62
N SER A 51 4.17 -0.12 4.25
CA SER A 51 3.87 0.19 2.86
C SER A 51 4.97 1.04 2.25
N LEU A 52 5.37 2.14 2.91
CA LEU A 52 6.42 3.02 2.39
C LEU A 52 7.75 2.29 2.15
N ALA A 53 8.18 1.47 3.12
CA ALA A 53 9.39 0.65 2.99
C ALA A 53 9.31 -0.30 1.79
N GLY A 54 8.15 -0.93 1.56
CA GLY A 54 7.91 -1.76 0.38
C GLY A 54 8.14 -1.00 -0.92
N GLY A 55 7.58 0.21 -1.05
CA GLY A 55 7.81 1.05 -2.23
C GLY A 55 9.27 1.46 -2.43
N PHE A 56 9.99 1.81 -1.34
CA PHE A 56 11.43 2.14 -1.40
C PHE A 56 12.31 0.96 -1.79
N LEU A 57 11.87 -0.27 -1.52
CA LEU A 57 12.51 -1.51 -1.92
C LEU A 57 12.04 -2.04 -3.28
N ASP A 58 11.41 -1.18 -4.08
CA ASP A 58 10.88 -1.46 -5.42
C ASP A 58 9.75 -2.50 -5.47
N VAL A 59 9.11 -2.76 -4.32
CA VAL A 59 7.89 -3.57 -4.20
C VAL A 59 6.67 -2.66 -4.29
N LYS A 60 6.62 -1.89 -5.38
CA LYS A 60 5.54 -0.92 -5.65
C LYS A 60 4.29 -1.64 -6.13
N GLY A 61 3.14 -1.00 -5.92
CA GLY A 61 1.87 -1.61 -6.27
C GLY A 61 0.73 -0.61 -6.33
N THR A 62 -0.39 -1.06 -6.89
CA THR A 62 -1.65 -0.34 -6.88
C THR A 62 -2.46 -0.75 -5.65
N ILE A 63 -2.87 0.22 -4.84
CA ILE A 63 -3.55 0.00 -3.55
C ILE A 63 -4.88 0.74 -3.59
N ILE A 64 -5.97 0.09 -3.17
CA ILE A 64 -7.24 0.79 -3.00
C ILE A 64 -7.12 1.66 -1.73
N SER A 65 -7.61 2.89 -1.78
CA SER A 65 -7.84 3.70 -0.57
C SER A 65 -9.32 3.98 -0.37
N GLN A 66 -9.77 3.98 0.87
CA GLN A 66 -11.09 4.51 1.22
C GLN A 66 -11.07 6.04 1.22
N GLU A 67 -12.08 6.63 0.59
CA GLU A 67 -12.29 8.08 0.60
C GLU A 67 -12.66 8.57 2.02
N PHE A 68 -12.01 9.63 2.47
CA PHE A 68 -12.33 10.23 3.77
C PHE A 68 -13.67 10.96 3.72
N LYS A 69 -14.40 10.97 4.85
CA LYS A 69 -15.61 11.80 4.99
C LYS A 69 -15.32 13.29 4.78
N ASN A 70 -14.10 13.72 5.11
CA ASN A 70 -13.59 15.05 4.79
C ASN A 70 -12.66 14.96 3.57
N SER A 71 -13.12 15.41 2.42
CA SER A 71 -12.40 15.33 1.14
C SER A 71 -11.08 16.10 1.12
N SER A 72 -10.88 17.05 2.05
CA SER A 72 -9.60 17.75 2.17
C SER A 72 -8.47 16.82 2.67
N LEU A 73 -8.82 15.74 3.39
CA LEU A 73 -7.86 14.75 3.86
C LEU A 73 -7.38 13.83 2.75
N ASP A 74 -8.21 13.55 1.74
CA ASP A 74 -7.85 12.65 0.62
C ASP A 74 -6.55 13.09 -0.05
N THR A 75 -6.42 14.39 -0.33
CA THR A 75 -5.23 14.93 -1.00
C THR A 75 -3.99 14.84 -0.11
N ILE A 76 -4.14 15.05 1.20
CA ILE A 76 -3.04 14.98 2.17
C ILE A 76 -2.55 13.54 2.27
N PHE A 77 -3.44 12.59 2.56
CA PHE A 77 -3.08 11.19 2.76
C PHE A 77 -2.58 10.53 1.49
N ARG A 78 -3.17 10.83 0.32
CA ARG A 78 -2.67 10.35 -0.97
C ARG A 78 -1.21 10.77 -1.18
N LYS A 79 -0.88 12.05 -0.97
CA LYS A 79 0.49 12.55 -1.11
C LYS A 79 1.47 11.82 -0.19
N LEU A 80 1.08 11.57 1.05
CA LEU A 80 1.92 10.86 2.02
C LEU A 80 2.12 9.38 1.64
N ARG A 81 1.07 8.70 1.19
CA ARG A 81 1.13 7.28 0.87
C ARG A 81 1.80 6.98 -0.49
N GLU A 82 1.74 7.91 -1.45
CA GLU A 82 2.33 7.73 -2.78
C GLU A 82 3.82 8.09 -2.85
N GLN A 83 4.41 8.66 -1.80
CA GLN A 83 5.81 9.15 -1.85
C GLN A 83 6.87 8.07 -2.11
N SER A 84 6.58 6.80 -1.79
CA SER A 84 7.47 5.68 -2.08
C SER A 84 7.24 5.04 -3.46
N GLY A 85 6.32 5.60 -4.26
CA GLY A 85 6.03 5.15 -5.63
C GLY A 85 4.85 4.18 -5.77
N HIS A 86 4.07 3.95 -4.72
CA HIS A 86 2.76 3.29 -4.86
C HIS A 86 1.79 4.15 -5.66
N THR A 87 0.74 3.52 -6.20
CA THR A 87 -0.40 4.21 -6.82
C THR A 87 -1.64 3.93 -5.99
N PHE A 88 -2.31 4.96 -5.49
CA PHE A 88 -3.55 4.80 -4.75
C PHE A 88 -4.75 5.07 -5.66
N ILE A 89 -5.73 4.17 -5.61
CA ILE A 89 -6.95 4.26 -6.40
C ILE A 89 -8.18 4.32 -5.49
N PRO A 90 -9.25 5.05 -5.89
CA PRO A 90 -10.50 5.05 -5.15
C PRO A 90 -11.12 3.66 -5.11
N ARG A 91 -12.00 3.45 -4.13
CA ARG A 91 -12.70 2.18 -3.90
C ARG A 91 -13.68 1.86 -5.02
N GLU A 92 -14.25 2.88 -5.66
CA GLU A 92 -15.18 2.69 -6.77
C GLU A 92 -14.52 1.90 -7.91
N ARG A 93 -15.07 0.72 -8.21
CA ARG A 93 -14.51 -0.24 -9.19
C ARG A 93 -13.04 -0.64 -8.88
N GLY A 94 -12.57 -0.42 -7.66
CA GLY A 94 -11.20 -0.67 -7.22
C GLY A 94 -10.81 -2.14 -7.41
N LEU A 95 -11.67 -3.07 -6.99
CA LEU A 95 -11.44 -4.51 -7.15
C LEU A 95 -11.22 -4.93 -8.61
N LEU A 96 -12.02 -4.39 -9.54
CA LEU A 96 -11.85 -4.66 -10.97
C LEU A 96 -10.50 -4.13 -11.49
N ARG A 97 -10.09 -2.94 -11.01
CA ARG A 97 -8.79 -2.35 -11.36
C ARG A 97 -7.63 -3.18 -10.81
N LEU A 98 -7.70 -3.61 -9.56
CA LEU A 98 -6.70 -4.50 -8.96
C LEU A 98 -6.60 -5.82 -9.72
N PHE A 99 -7.73 -6.47 -10.01
CA PHE A 99 -7.74 -7.71 -10.80
C PHE A 99 -7.09 -7.54 -12.18
N LYS A 100 -7.42 -6.45 -12.89
CA LYS A 100 -6.77 -6.13 -14.18
C LYS A 100 -5.27 -5.86 -14.03
N GLY A 101 -4.85 -5.18 -12.96
CA GLY A 101 -3.45 -4.94 -12.64
C GLY A 101 -2.68 -6.24 -12.40
N LEU A 102 -3.22 -7.13 -11.57
CA LEU A 102 -2.64 -8.44 -11.30
C LEU A 102 -2.47 -9.28 -12.57
N ARG A 103 -3.46 -9.25 -13.50
CA ARG A 103 -3.34 -9.90 -14.81
C ARG A 103 -2.21 -9.32 -15.68
N ARG A 104 -1.84 -8.07 -15.46
CA ARG A 104 -0.74 -7.36 -16.13
C ARG A 104 0.56 -7.40 -15.33
N LYS A 105 0.68 -8.33 -14.37
CA LYS A 105 1.86 -8.51 -13.51
C LYS A 105 2.15 -7.35 -12.57
N CYS A 106 1.19 -6.45 -12.34
CA CYS A 106 1.31 -5.44 -11.29
C CYS A 106 1.06 -6.06 -9.91
N SER A 107 1.69 -5.50 -8.87
CA SER A 107 1.45 -5.89 -7.48
C SER A 107 0.39 -5.02 -6.82
N THR A 108 -0.21 -5.53 -5.74
CA THR A 108 -1.19 -4.82 -4.91
C THR A 108 -0.99 -5.13 -3.43
N ALA A 109 -1.59 -4.31 -2.58
CA ALA A 109 -1.66 -4.54 -1.14
C ALA A 109 -3.09 -4.30 -0.64
N LEU A 110 -3.49 -5.05 0.38
CA LEU A 110 -4.83 -5.03 0.98
C LEU A 110 -4.72 -5.14 2.50
N LEU A 111 -5.63 -4.46 3.20
CA LEU A 111 -5.86 -4.71 4.63
C LEU A 111 -7.07 -5.62 4.79
N ILE A 112 -6.90 -6.74 5.49
CA ILE A 112 -7.82 -7.89 5.43
C ILE A 112 -8.62 -8.15 6.72
N ASP A 113 -8.58 -7.22 7.67
CA ASP A 113 -9.16 -7.34 9.02
C ASP A 113 -10.37 -6.42 9.26
N LEU A 114 -10.98 -5.89 8.19
CA LEU A 114 -12.20 -5.09 8.29
C LEU A 114 -13.44 -5.87 7.87
N THR A 115 -14.52 -5.67 8.63
CA THR A 115 -15.86 -6.05 8.20
C THR A 115 -16.39 -5.00 7.24
N VAL A 116 -16.54 -5.37 5.96
CA VAL A 116 -17.07 -4.48 4.92
C VAL A 116 -18.50 -4.89 4.54
N PRO A 117 -19.42 -3.94 4.32
CA PRO A 117 -20.74 -4.27 3.78
C PRO A 117 -20.59 -4.94 2.40
N PRO A 118 -21.37 -5.99 2.07
CA PRO A 118 -21.23 -6.71 0.81
C PRO A 118 -21.37 -5.84 -0.45
N ALA A 119 -22.14 -4.74 -0.34
CA ALA A 119 -22.38 -3.80 -1.44
C ALA A 119 -21.20 -2.83 -1.70
N GLU A 120 -20.26 -2.73 -0.77
CA GLU A 120 -19.32 -1.61 -0.67
C GLU A 120 -17.87 -1.96 -1.09
N GLY A 121 -17.65 -3.19 -1.58
CA GLY A 121 -16.35 -3.65 -2.08
C GLY A 121 -15.28 -3.75 -0.98
N ALA A 122 -14.08 -4.20 -1.35
CA ALA A 122 -12.96 -4.28 -0.41
C ALA A 122 -12.50 -2.88 0.00
N VAL A 123 -12.30 -2.68 1.30
CA VAL A 123 -11.58 -1.53 1.83
C VAL A 123 -10.11 -1.92 1.91
N ALA A 124 -9.26 -1.17 1.24
CA ALA A 124 -7.86 -1.10 1.63
C ALA A 124 -7.60 0.37 1.99
N ILE A 125 -6.78 0.54 3.04
CA ILE A 125 -6.04 1.74 3.49
C ILE A 125 -6.72 3.12 3.49
#